data_AF-A0A0B2UU23-F1
#
_entry.id   AF-A0A0B2UU23-F1
#
_cell.length_a   1.000
_cell.length_b   1.000
_cell.length_c   1.000
_cell.angle_alpha   90.00
_cell.angle_beta   90.00
_cell.angle_gamma   90.00
#
_symmetry.space_group_name_H-M   'P 1'
#
loop_
_entity.id
_entity.type
_entity.pdbx_description
1 polymer ?
#
loop_
_entity_poly.entity_id
_entity_poly.type
_entity_poly.pdbx_seq_one_letter_code
_entity_poly.pdbx_strand_id
1 'polypeptide(L)'
;MPISSLVHMLTLFISFAYTTEICEVSEKTIALIMSVFESSDKDRHEILLHAVHCLILLHRERELDDTRIANSLISMMDKLTEADASGLYAESYLYLAEKGIEVVSLGRFLPHMTSVDIGHILETSAHANRTPGCLWNVAVEKLLTSDFRHSIVFLSAQLRSRCEHSPLLASQGMSAISNTLLSEKSPSTDVALKFLVEFFHSFDSETFFPVESMLPLWFCIAMTHIESDDLVRISQFIYSGFRSFIKDKCFSIKDFNSDTPSTNNIAQWIFESLNEISRKNDGWARDAAVRWLEPVVCMLQKAVIKSTMEVCMQSCRIGSHIFQFASHLIYRSPSHCKFNQSLFVRLCKLFIQNTLLVRSFEGSFLDEVVPKYFSGLLALPIASSSYLQRVLVDFVEKFCVDYSLRQKMKTILSEHSRVIPLLYAACKADCAAFSFFTAIA
;
A
#
# COMPACT_ATOMS: atom_id res chain seq x y z
N MET A 1 18.86 4.29 48.45
CA MET A 1 19.71 5.49 48.64
C MET A 1 18.81 6.71 48.68
N PRO A 2 19.02 7.70 49.57
CA PRO A 2 18.30 8.97 49.51
C PRO A 2 18.56 9.67 48.15
N ILE A 3 17.54 10.29 47.54
CA ILE A 3 17.68 11.06 46.29
C ILE A 3 18.75 12.15 46.43
N SER A 4 18.87 12.75 47.63
CA SER A 4 19.93 13.69 47.95
C SER A 4 21.32 13.08 47.75
N SER A 5 21.56 11.83 48.15
CA SER A 5 22.86 11.18 47.97
C SER A 5 23.20 10.93 46.49
N LEU A 6 22.20 10.70 45.64
CA LEU A 6 22.37 10.47 44.21
C LEU A 6 22.61 11.77 43.45
N VAL A 7 21.87 12.83 43.79
CA VAL A 7 22.11 14.20 43.30
C VAL A 7 23.50 14.67 43.72
N HIS A 8 23.94 14.41 44.95
CA HIS A 8 25.31 14.73 45.37
C HIS A 8 26.36 13.92 44.59
N MET A 9 26.08 12.64 44.27
CA MET A 9 26.98 11.81 43.48
C MET A 9 27.10 12.29 42.02
N LEU A 10 25.97 12.67 41.40
CA LEU A 10 25.91 13.24 40.05
C LEU A 10 26.53 14.64 40.00
N THR A 11 26.35 15.46 41.04
CA THR A 11 26.97 16.79 41.15
C THR A 11 28.49 16.68 41.34
N LEU A 12 28.95 15.72 42.16
CA LEU A 12 30.36 15.35 42.27
C LEU A 12 30.89 14.85 40.93
N PHE A 13 30.14 14.00 40.22
CA PHE A 13 30.50 13.50 38.90
C PHE A 13 30.65 14.62 37.86
N ILE A 14 29.70 15.56 37.76
CA ILE A 14 29.80 16.72 36.86
C ILE A 14 31.03 17.58 37.22
N SER A 15 31.32 17.74 38.52
CA SER A 15 32.50 18.46 39.00
C SER A 15 33.81 17.74 38.66
N PHE A 16 33.82 16.40 38.68
CA PHE A 16 34.96 15.56 38.32
C PHE A 16 35.08 15.30 36.81
N ALA A 17 34.00 15.42 36.03
CA ALA A 17 34.02 15.27 34.58
C ALA A 17 34.94 16.33 33.91
N TYR A 18 35.17 17.47 34.55
CA TYR A 18 36.17 18.46 34.13
C TYR A 18 37.64 18.03 34.35
N THR A 19 37.90 16.86 34.95
CA THR A 19 39.25 16.32 35.15
C THR A 19 39.71 15.44 33.97
N THR A 20 41.01 15.16 33.89
CA THR A 20 41.68 14.40 32.82
C THR A 20 41.37 12.89 32.83
N GLU A 21 40.71 12.36 33.86
CA GLU A 21 40.52 10.90 34.10
C GLU A 21 39.06 10.43 33.91
N ILE A 22 38.35 11.02 32.96
CA ILE A 22 36.93 10.73 32.66
C ILE A 22 36.61 9.23 32.54
N CYS A 23 37.46 8.43 31.89
CA CYS A 23 37.20 7.01 31.67
C CYS A 23 37.12 6.21 32.97
N GLU A 24 38.05 6.42 33.91
CA GLU A 24 38.08 5.71 35.19
C GLU A 24 36.89 6.10 36.07
N VAL A 25 36.52 7.38 36.06
CA VAL A 25 35.36 7.88 36.81
C VAL A 25 34.07 7.30 36.25
N SER A 26 33.91 7.25 34.92
CA SER A 26 32.75 6.63 34.27
C SER A 26 32.63 5.15 34.63
N GLU A 27 33.73 4.38 34.60
CA GLU A 27 33.71 2.95 34.95
C GLU A 27 33.27 2.72 36.41
N LYS A 28 33.82 3.47 37.37
CA LYS A 28 33.42 3.37 38.78
C LYS A 28 31.95 3.77 38.99
N THR A 29 31.50 4.79 38.27
CA THR A 29 30.11 5.27 38.34
C THR A 29 29.15 4.21 37.82
N ILE A 30 29.45 3.60 36.67
CA ILE A 30 28.64 2.51 36.09
C ILE A 30 28.58 1.31 37.04
N ALA A 31 29.72 0.89 37.60
CA ALA A 31 29.76 -0.22 38.55
C ALA A 31 28.86 0.03 39.77
N LEU A 32 28.88 1.26 40.30
CA LEU A 32 28.04 1.65 41.42
C LEU A 32 26.55 1.67 41.04
N ILE A 33 26.21 2.27 39.91
CA ILE A 33 24.84 2.30 39.39
C ILE A 33 24.30 0.86 39.24
N MET A 34 25.06 -0.02 38.58
CA MET A 34 24.69 -1.42 38.37
C MET A 34 24.44 -2.17 39.68
N SER A 35 25.26 -1.92 40.72
CA SER A 35 25.13 -2.60 42.01
C SER A 35 23.85 -2.25 42.78
N VAL A 36 23.28 -1.07 42.53
CA VAL A 36 22.08 -0.58 43.25
C VAL A 36 20.81 -0.74 42.41
N PHE A 37 20.94 -0.89 41.08
CA PHE A 37 19.84 -0.89 40.13
C PHE A 37 18.77 -1.95 40.43
N GLU A 38 19.16 -3.20 40.70
CA GLU A 38 18.20 -4.31 40.95
C GLU A 38 17.36 -4.12 42.22
N SER A 39 17.92 -3.45 43.23
CA SER A 39 17.26 -3.21 44.52
C SER A 39 16.45 -1.91 44.57
N SER A 40 16.40 -1.18 43.46
CA SER A 40 15.81 0.16 43.36
C SER A 40 14.33 0.13 42.98
N ASP A 41 13.61 1.16 43.41
CA ASP A 41 12.24 1.44 42.97
C ASP A 41 12.26 2.21 41.63
N LYS A 42 11.08 2.39 41.02
CA LYS A 42 10.92 3.00 39.70
C LYS A 42 11.52 4.41 39.60
N ASP A 43 11.26 5.27 40.60
CA ASP A 43 11.76 6.65 40.61
C ASP A 43 13.30 6.69 40.65
N ARG A 44 13.93 5.70 41.31
CA ARG A 44 15.38 5.56 41.29
C ARG A 44 15.89 4.96 39.99
N HIS A 45 15.16 4.06 39.34
CA HIS A 45 15.55 3.56 38.00
C HIS A 45 15.65 4.70 36.99
N GLU A 46 14.71 5.64 37.00
CA GLU A 46 14.75 6.82 36.13
C GLU A 46 16.03 7.63 36.32
N ILE A 47 16.35 8.03 37.56
CA ILE A 47 17.54 8.84 37.83
C ILE A 47 18.83 8.09 37.48
N LEU A 48 18.87 6.78 37.74
CA LEU A 48 20.02 5.94 37.42
C LEU A 48 20.22 5.76 35.91
N LEU A 49 19.15 5.65 35.12
CA LEU A 49 19.23 5.58 33.66
C LEU A 49 19.65 6.93 33.08
N HIS A 50 19.08 8.05 33.56
CA HIS A 50 19.50 9.39 33.16
C HIS A 50 20.97 9.67 33.46
N ALA A 51 21.47 9.20 34.60
CA ALA A 51 22.90 9.25 34.93
C ALA A 51 23.75 8.59 33.84
N VAL A 52 23.35 7.39 33.38
CA VAL A 52 24.05 6.67 32.31
C VAL A 52 23.88 7.36 30.96
N HIS A 53 22.72 7.95 30.66
CA HIS A 53 22.54 8.79 29.47
C HIS A 53 23.53 9.98 29.46
N CYS A 54 23.72 10.65 30.60
CA CYS A 54 24.70 11.72 30.74
C CYS A 54 26.14 11.22 30.52
N LEU A 55 26.50 10.03 31.01
CA LEU A 55 27.83 9.44 30.76
C LEU A 55 28.08 9.20 29.27
N ILE A 56 27.08 8.68 28.57
CA ILE A 56 27.12 8.45 27.13
C ILE A 56 27.32 9.79 26.39
N LEU A 57 26.52 10.81 26.73
CA LEU A 57 26.64 12.14 26.11
C LEU A 57 28.02 12.77 26.36
N LEU A 58 28.53 12.68 27.59
CA LEU A 58 29.84 13.23 27.96
C LEU A 58 31.00 12.55 27.21
N HIS A 59 30.98 11.22 27.11
CA HIS A 59 31.98 10.49 26.32
C HIS A 59 31.93 10.88 24.84
N ARG A 60 30.72 11.06 24.30
CA ARG A 60 30.52 11.49 22.91
C ARG A 60 31.03 12.90 22.66
N GLU A 61 30.77 13.86 23.54
CA GLU A 61 31.29 15.23 23.43
C GLU A 61 32.83 15.29 23.45
N ARG A 62 33.48 14.27 24.01
CA ARG A 62 34.95 14.15 24.07
C ARG A 62 35.55 13.21 23.03
N GLU A 63 34.75 12.70 22.09
CA GLU A 63 35.18 11.73 21.07
C GLU A 63 35.80 10.45 21.67
N LEU A 64 35.31 10.02 22.84
CA LEU A 64 35.74 8.80 23.52
C LEU A 64 34.82 7.62 23.22
N ASP A 65 35.35 6.40 23.33
CA ASP A 65 34.57 5.17 23.21
C ASP A 65 33.53 5.06 24.35
N ASP A 66 32.26 4.90 23.99
CA ASP A 66 31.12 4.73 24.89
C ASP A 66 30.57 3.29 24.89
N THR A 67 31.20 2.35 24.18
CA THR A 67 30.71 0.97 23.97
C THR A 67 30.42 0.24 25.29
N ARG A 68 31.31 0.34 26.29
CA ARG A 68 31.09 -0.28 27.61
C ARG A 68 29.91 0.33 28.37
N ILE A 69 29.70 1.63 28.20
CA ILE A 69 28.61 2.38 28.83
C ILE A 69 27.28 1.98 28.19
N ALA A 70 27.24 1.90 26.85
CA ALA A 70 26.10 1.42 26.09
C ALA A 70 25.72 -0.02 26.45
N ASN A 71 26.69 -0.94 26.57
CA ASN A 71 26.43 -2.32 26.99
C ASN A 71 25.87 -2.41 28.42
N SER A 72 26.32 -1.53 29.32
CA SER A 72 25.81 -1.45 30.68
C SER A 72 24.36 -0.92 30.69
N LEU A 73 24.06 0.06 29.84
CA LEU A 73 22.69 0.55 29.62
C LEU A 73 21.77 -0.57 29.14
N ILE A 74 22.19 -1.36 28.13
CA ILE A 74 21.43 -2.53 27.64
C ILE A 74 21.15 -3.51 28.80
N SER A 75 22.16 -3.85 29.59
CA SER A 75 21.99 -4.78 30.72
C SER A 75 21.00 -4.27 31.78
N MET A 76 20.93 -2.96 32.02
CA MET A 76 19.93 -2.37 32.90
C MET A 76 18.54 -2.37 32.27
N MET A 77 18.43 -2.01 30.99
CA MET A 77 17.19 -2.05 30.23
C MET A 77 16.57 -3.46 30.21
N ASP A 78 17.40 -4.50 30.14
CA ASP A 78 16.97 -5.89 30.18
C ASP A 78 16.32 -6.30 31.52
N LYS A 79 16.59 -5.57 32.60
CA LYS A 79 16.04 -5.82 33.95
C LYS A 79 14.78 -5.03 34.25
N LEU A 80 14.38 -4.10 33.38
CA LEU A 80 13.16 -3.31 33.54
C LEU A 80 11.91 -4.17 33.33
N THR A 81 10.85 -3.88 34.09
CA THR A 81 9.52 -4.48 33.94
C THR A 81 8.71 -3.78 32.86
N GLU A 82 8.02 -4.52 32.00
CA GLU A 82 7.45 -3.99 30.76
C GLU A 82 6.34 -2.95 30.97
N ALA A 83 5.42 -3.19 31.91
CA ALA A 83 4.25 -2.34 32.11
C ALA A 83 4.56 -0.98 32.75
N ASP A 84 5.52 -0.95 33.68
CA ASP A 84 5.79 0.23 34.50
C ASP A 84 6.96 1.08 34.00
N ALA A 85 7.85 0.52 33.18
CA ALA A 85 9.09 1.16 32.74
C ALA A 85 9.19 1.35 31.21
N SER A 86 8.10 1.20 30.46
CA SER A 86 8.10 1.33 28.99
C SER A 86 8.59 2.69 28.49
N GLY A 87 8.23 3.79 29.18
CA GLY A 87 8.71 5.14 28.85
C GLY A 87 10.21 5.30 29.07
N LEU A 88 10.74 4.82 30.20
CA LEU A 88 12.17 4.84 30.51
C LEU A 88 12.98 3.99 29.52
N TYR A 89 12.41 2.83 29.16
CA TYR A 89 12.99 1.97 28.14
C TYR A 89 13.01 2.67 26.77
N ALA A 90 11.92 3.35 26.37
CA ALA A 90 11.84 4.06 25.10
C ALA A 90 12.91 5.16 25.01
N GLU A 91 13.06 5.98 26.05
CA GLU A 91 14.10 7.00 26.12
C GLU A 91 15.50 6.39 25.96
N SER A 92 15.81 5.37 26.76
CA SER A 92 17.10 4.67 26.73
C SER A 92 17.38 4.02 25.37
N TYR A 93 16.34 3.46 24.73
CA TYR A 93 16.43 2.87 23.40
C TYR A 93 16.81 3.90 22.34
N LEU A 94 16.26 5.12 22.40
CA LEU A 94 16.57 6.17 21.42
C LEU A 94 18.06 6.55 21.44
N TYR A 95 18.67 6.66 22.63
CA TYR A 95 20.11 6.94 22.78
C TYR A 95 21.02 5.89 22.11
N LEU A 96 20.56 4.64 22.06
CA LEU A 96 21.26 3.50 21.45
C LEU A 96 20.96 3.38 19.96
N ALA A 97 19.71 3.60 19.56
CA ALA A 97 19.24 3.52 18.18
C ALA A 97 19.91 4.55 17.27
N GLU A 98 20.17 5.77 17.76
CA GLU A 98 20.94 6.80 17.04
C GLU A 98 22.35 6.34 16.64
N LYS A 99 22.90 5.31 17.30
CA LYS A 99 24.22 4.72 17.01
C LYS A 99 24.13 3.40 16.26
N GLY A 100 22.93 2.95 15.89
CA GLY A 100 22.73 1.67 15.22
C GLY A 100 23.04 0.47 16.13
N ILE A 101 23.02 0.65 17.45
CA ILE A 101 23.17 -0.44 18.42
C ILE A 101 21.83 -1.17 18.54
N GLU A 102 21.83 -2.46 18.23
CA GLU A 102 20.61 -3.27 18.27
C GLU A 102 20.27 -3.71 19.70
N VAL A 103 19.03 -3.44 20.13
CA VAL A 103 18.52 -3.87 21.44
C VAL A 103 17.42 -4.91 21.24
N VAL A 104 17.71 -6.16 21.61
CA VAL A 104 16.85 -7.33 21.33
C VAL A 104 15.54 -7.29 22.11
N SER A 105 15.52 -6.68 23.29
CA SER A 105 14.35 -6.63 24.18
C SER A 105 13.21 -5.71 23.71
N LEU A 106 13.36 -4.97 22.61
CA LEU A 106 12.35 -3.98 22.19
C LEU A 106 10.96 -4.59 22.01
N GLY A 107 10.89 -5.81 21.48
CA GLY A 107 9.63 -6.50 21.17
C GLY A 107 8.67 -6.64 22.36
N ARG A 108 9.18 -6.86 23.58
CA ARG A 108 8.34 -7.01 24.79
C ARG A 108 7.82 -5.69 25.34
N PHE A 109 8.47 -4.56 25.03
CA PHE A 109 8.06 -3.24 25.53
C PHE A 109 7.09 -2.52 24.58
N LEU A 110 7.16 -2.79 23.27
CA LEU A 110 6.30 -2.12 22.27
C LEU A 110 4.80 -2.12 22.60
N PRO A 111 4.18 -3.21 23.11
CA PRO A 111 2.76 -3.20 23.48
C PRO A 111 2.40 -2.27 24.64
N HIS A 112 3.38 -1.86 25.45
CA HIS A 112 3.22 -1.01 26.64
C HIS A 112 3.66 0.45 26.42
N MET A 113 4.18 0.78 25.24
CA MET A 113 4.64 2.12 24.89
C MET A 113 3.48 3.01 24.43
N THR A 114 3.63 4.33 24.61
CA THR A 114 2.65 5.28 24.07
C THR A 114 2.79 5.41 22.55
N SER A 115 1.76 5.93 21.88
CA SER A 115 1.85 6.25 20.45
C SER A 115 2.99 7.23 20.13
N VAL A 116 3.30 8.15 21.05
CA VAL A 116 4.36 9.15 20.89
C VAL A 116 5.73 8.48 20.93
N ASP A 117 5.97 7.61 21.92
CA ASP A 117 7.23 6.86 22.05
C ASP A 117 7.50 6.02 20.80
N ILE A 118 6.48 5.28 20.33
CA ILE A 118 6.61 4.48 19.10
C ILE A 118 6.88 5.38 17.90
N GLY A 119 6.22 6.54 17.81
CA GLY A 119 6.44 7.52 16.74
C GLY A 119 7.90 7.96 16.65
N HIS A 120 8.49 8.38 17.77
CA HIS A 120 9.90 8.78 17.85
C HIS A 120 10.85 7.62 17.51
N ILE A 121 10.58 6.42 18.03
CA ILE A 121 11.40 5.23 17.72
C ILE A 121 11.39 4.93 16.21
N LEU A 122 10.24 5.05 15.56
CA LEU A 122 10.11 4.86 14.11
C LEU A 122 10.87 5.94 13.33
N GLU A 123 10.77 7.22 13.71
CA GLU A 123 11.53 8.30 13.06
C GLU A 123 13.04 8.10 13.18
N THR A 124 13.55 7.88 14.40
CA THR A 124 14.99 7.68 14.63
C THR A 124 15.51 6.45 13.90
N SER A 125 14.70 5.40 13.78
CA SER A 125 15.09 4.15 13.11
C SER A 125 14.87 4.16 11.60
N ALA A 126 14.25 5.19 11.02
CA ALA A 126 13.86 5.21 9.60
C ALA A 126 15.05 5.05 8.65
N HIS A 127 16.20 5.64 9.00
CA HIS A 127 17.42 5.60 8.19
C HIS A 127 18.50 4.66 8.76
N ALA A 128 18.17 3.85 9.75
CA ALA A 128 19.11 2.87 10.28
C ALA A 128 19.34 1.73 9.27
N ASN A 129 20.60 1.33 9.08
CA ASN A 129 20.99 0.23 8.19
C ASN A 129 20.41 -1.13 8.61
N ARG A 130 20.13 -1.31 9.89
CA ARG A 130 19.50 -2.50 10.46
C ARG A 130 18.42 -2.08 11.43
N THR A 131 17.22 -2.59 11.21
CA THR A 131 16.08 -2.34 12.10
C THR A 131 15.52 -3.67 12.61
N PRO A 132 15.17 -3.76 13.90
CA PRO A 132 14.51 -4.93 14.45
C PRO A 132 13.21 -5.24 13.70
N GLY A 133 12.98 -6.52 13.39
CA GLY A 133 11.77 -6.96 12.66
C GLY A 133 10.45 -6.59 13.36
N CYS A 134 10.47 -6.45 14.69
CA CYS A 134 9.30 -6.00 15.46
C CYS A 134 8.86 -4.57 15.11
N LEU A 135 9.80 -3.67 14.77
CA LEU A 135 9.46 -2.30 14.35
C LEU A 135 8.73 -2.28 13.01
N TRP A 136 9.15 -3.12 12.07
CA TRP A 136 8.44 -3.29 10.81
C TRP A 136 6.99 -3.71 11.02
N ASN A 137 6.75 -4.70 11.89
CA ASN A 137 5.41 -5.20 12.17
C ASN A 137 4.53 -4.12 12.81
N VAL A 138 5.05 -3.42 13.83
CA VAL A 138 4.33 -2.32 14.50
C VAL A 138 4.04 -1.17 13.53
N ALA A 139 4.98 -0.81 12.66
CA ALA A 139 4.76 0.22 11.65
C ALA A 139 3.65 -0.17 10.65
N VAL A 140 3.66 -1.41 10.16
CA VAL A 140 2.61 -1.92 9.27
C VAL A 140 1.24 -1.91 9.95
N GLU A 141 1.15 -2.35 11.21
CA GLU A 141 -0.11 -2.32 11.97
C GLU A 141 -0.61 -0.88 12.20
N LYS A 142 0.29 0.05 12.50
CA LYS A 142 -0.05 1.47 12.75
C LYS A 142 -0.53 2.21 11.50
N LEU A 143 -0.31 1.70 10.29
CA LEU A 143 -0.95 2.23 9.07
C LEU A 143 -2.48 2.24 9.15
N LEU A 144 -3.07 1.38 9.98
CA LEU A 144 -4.52 1.28 10.17
C LEU A 144 -5.06 2.21 11.27
N THR A 145 -4.19 3.00 11.91
CA THR A 145 -4.53 3.88 13.05
C THR A 145 -4.51 5.34 12.63
N SER A 146 -4.92 6.26 13.51
CA SER A 146 -4.82 7.71 13.27
C SER A 146 -3.37 8.21 13.17
N ASP A 147 -2.42 7.50 13.79
CA ASP A 147 -1.04 7.95 13.99
C ASP A 147 -0.08 7.38 12.93
N PHE A 148 -0.59 7.15 11.72
CA PHE A 148 0.12 6.46 10.65
C PHE A 148 1.33 7.23 10.08
N ARG A 149 1.48 8.53 10.37
CA ARG A 149 2.48 9.40 9.70
C ARG A 149 3.91 8.91 9.89
N HIS A 150 4.29 8.64 11.14
CA HIS A 150 5.62 8.11 11.49
C HIS A 150 5.87 6.74 10.83
N SER A 151 4.82 5.90 10.74
CA SER A 151 4.89 4.59 10.09
C SER A 151 5.10 4.72 8.58
N ILE A 152 4.46 5.68 7.91
CA ILE A 152 4.67 5.95 6.49
C ILE A 152 6.13 6.34 6.24
N VAL A 153 6.66 7.31 6.98
CA VAL A 153 8.07 7.76 6.84
C VAL A 153 9.04 6.61 7.05
N PHE A 154 8.88 5.86 8.15
CA PHE A 154 9.72 4.71 8.46
C PHE A 154 9.66 3.63 7.37
N LEU A 155 8.46 3.21 6.95
CA LEU A 155 8.31 2.13 5.96
C LEU A 155 8.85 2.52 4.59
N SER A 156 8.64 3.77 4.17
CA SER A 156 9.19 4.31 2.92
C SER A 156 10.72 4.28 2.91
N ALA A 157 11.36 4.82 3.96
CA ALA A 157 12.81 4.83 4.09
C ALA A 157 13.40 3.40 4.17
N GLN A 158 12.76 2.51 4.93
CA GLN A 158 13.21 1.13 5.08
C GLN A 158 13.01 0.31 3.79
N LEU A 159 11.98 0.59 2.99
CA LEU A 159 11.83 -0.03 1.66
C LEU A 159 12.96 0.36 0.71
N ARG A 160 13.39 1.64 0.74
CA ARG A 160 14.56 2.10 -0.03
C ARG A 160 15.81 1.32 0.37
N SER A 161 16.12 1.32 1.65
CA SER A 161 17.27 0.58 2.18
C SER A 161 17.21 -0.90 1.81
N ARG A 162 16.04 -1.55 1.97
CA ARG A 162 15.86 -2.95 1.56
C ARG A 162 16.07 -3.16 0.07
N CYS A 163 15.65 -2.22 -0.78
CA CYS A 163 15.81 -2.32 -2.23
C CYS A 163 17.27 -2.26 -2.66
N GLU A 164 18.07 -1.39 -2.01
CA GLU A 164 19.51 -1.29 -2.22
C GLU A 164 20.24 -2.61 -1.90
N HIS A 165 19.76 -3.35 -0.89
CA HIS A 165 20.34 -4.64 -0.49
C HIS A 165 19.78 -5.84 -1.29
N SER A 166 18.45 -5.88 -1.50
CA SER A 166 17.75 -6.96 -2.18
C SER A 166 16.39 -6.51 -2.71
N PRO A 167 16.22 -6.43 -4.05
CA PRO A 167 14.92 -6.14 -4.66
C PRO A 167 13.82 -7.12 -4.23
N LEU A 168 14.17 -8.39 -3.99
CA LEU A 168 13.18 -9.38 -3.53
C LEU A 168 12.61 -9.03 -2.14
N LEU A 169 13.45 -8.61 -1.19
CA LEU A 169 13.00 -8.21 0.14
C LEU A 169 12.14 -6.94 0.09
N ALA A 170 12.48 -6.01 -0.80
CA ALA A 170 11.67 -4.81 -1.03
C ALA A 170 10.30 -5.16 -1.63
N SER A 171 10.24 -6.07 -2.62
CA SER A 171 8.97 -6.56 -3.22
C SER A 171 8.08 -7.25 -2.19
N GLN A 172 8.66 -8.08 -1.31
CA GLN A 172 7.93 -8.71 -0.22
C GLN A 172 7.40 -7.68 0.79
N GLY A 173 8.22 -6.69 1.16
CA GLY A 173 7.83 -5.60 2.04
C GLY A 173 6.67 -4.77 1.46
N MET A 174 6.77 -4.38 0.20
CA MET A 174 5.72 -3.64 -0.52
C MET A 174 4.43 -4.45 -0.63
N SER A 175 4.53 -5.76 -0.84
CA SER A 175 3.37 -6.65 -0.87
C SER A 175 2.66 -6.68 0.50
N ALA A 176 3.40 -6.73 1.60
CA ALA A 176 2.83 -6.71 2.95
C ALA A 176 2.12 -5.39 3.26
N ILE A 177 2.73 -4.26 2.87
CA ILE A 177 2.14 -2.93 3.02
C ILE A 177 0.89 -2.79 2.15
N SER A 178 0.96 -3.18 0.88
CA SER A 178 -0.16 -3.15 -0.06
C SER A 178 -1.34 -3.96 0.46
N ASN A 179 -1.11 -5.19 0.94
CA ASN A 179 -2.16 -6.03 1.51
C ASN A 179 -2.79 -5.40 2.76
N THR A 180 -2.00 -4.70 3.58
CA THR A 180 -2.50 -4.02 4.79
C THR A 180 -3.36 -2.82 4.43
N LEU A 181 -2.87 -1.95 3.55
CA LEU A 181 -3.57 -0.74 3.09
C LEU A 181 -4.82 -1.04 2.24
N LEU A 182 -4.85 -2.20 1.58
CA LEU A 182 -6.00 -2.69 0.82
C LEU A 182 -6.93 -3.60 1.63
N SER A 183 -6.60 -3.88 2.89
CA SER A 183 -7.43 -4.73 3.74
C SER A 183 -8.75 -4.05 4.09
N GLU A 184 -9.76 -4.85 4.45
CA GLU A 184 -11.03 -4.31 4.95
C GLU A 184 -10.89 -3.47 6.23
N LYS A 185 -9.78 -3.61 6.97
CA LYS A 185 -9.52 -2.80 8.16
C LYS A 185 -8.99 -1.41 7.83
N SER A 186 -8.56 -1.18 6.59
CA SER A 186 -8.02 0.11 6.15
C SER A 186 -9.07 1.23 6.28
N PRO A 187 -8.71 2.36 6.91
CA PRO A 187 -9.67 3.43 7.18
C PRO A 187 -10.03 4.24 5.93
N SER A 188 -9.07 4.46 5.02
CA SER A 188 -9.26 5.26 3.81
C SER A 188 -8.17 4.99 2.76
N THR A 189 -8.53 5.17 1.49
CA THR A 189 -7.58 5.23 0.36
C THR A 189 -6.65 6.44 0.40
N ASP A 190 -6.92 7.43 1.26
CA ASP A 190 -6.04 8.59 1.46
C ASP A 190 -4.72 8.20 2.12
N VAL A 191 -4.75 7.25 3.06
CA VAL A 191 -3.53 6.75 3.72
C VAL A 191 -2.64 6.05 2.69
N ALA A 192 -3.24 5.29 1.78
CA ALA A 192 -2.55 4.65 0.68
C ALA A 192 -1.89 5.67 -0.27
N LEU A 193 -2.60 6.74 -0.63
CA LEU A 193 -2.02 7.82 -1.44
C LEU A 193 -0.85 8.50 -0.72
N LYS A 194 -1.01 8.86 0.56
CA LYS A 194 0.06 9.47 1.36
C LYS A 194 1.29 8.58 1.46
N PHE A 195 1.09 7.27 1.61
CA PHE A 195 2.18 6.31 1.63
C PHE A 195 2.95 6.31 0.31
N LEU A 196 2.24 6.23 -0.83
CA LEU A 196 2.90 6.30 -2.13
C LEU A 196 3.64 7.63 -2.30
N VAL A 197 3.00 8.77 -2.03
CA VAL A 197 3.64 10.09 -2.13
C VAL A 197 4.96 10.15 -1.34
N GLU A 198 4.95 9.71 -0.08
CA GLU A 198 6.18 9.65 0.74
C GLU A 198 7.21 8.68 0.15
N PHE A 199 6.77 7.49 -0.24
CA PHE A 199 7.63 6.48 -0.88
C PHE A 199 8.34 7.07 -2.10
N PHE A 200 7.63 7.85 -2.93
CA PHE A 200 8.20 8.52 -4.10
C PHE A 200 9.13 9.66 -3.76
N HIS A 201 8.83 10.46 -2.74
CA HIS A 201 9.78 11.46 -2.25
C HIS A 201 11.07 10.82 -1.75
N SER A 202 10.99 9.61 -1.19
CA SER A 202 12.14 8.86 -0.71
C SER A 202 12.91 8.10 -1.80
N PHE A 203 12.36 7.90 -3.01
CA PHE A 203 13.00 7.14 -4.08
C PHE A 203 13.45 8.06 -5.23
N ASP A 204 14.77 8.16 -5.43
CA ASP A 204 15.33 8.90 -6.56
C ASP A 204 15.06 8.15 -7.88
N SER A 205 14.90 8.90 -8.98
CA SER A 205 14.48 8.41 -10.30
C SER A 205 15.43 7.39 -10.95
N GLU A 206 16.62 7.19 -10.40
CA GLU A 206 17.63 6.26 -10.91
C GLU A 206 17.57 4.86 -10.25
N THR A 207 16.81 4.70 -9.17
CA THR A 207 16.77 3.46 -8.40
C THR A 207 15.74 2.48 -8.97
N PHE A 208 16.19 1.30 -9.39
CA PHE A 208 15.27 0.24 -9.83
C PHE A 208 14.44 -0.29 -8.64
N PHE A 209 13.12 -0.32 -8.79
CA PHE A 209 12.20 -0.93 -7.83
C PHE A 209 11.28 -1.96 -8.51
N PRO A 210 11.02 -3.12 -7.88
CA PRO A 210 10.09 -4.14 -8.38
C PRO A 210 8.62 -3.69 -8.25
N VAL A 211 8.16 -2.92 -9.23
CA VAL A 211 6.84 -2.25 -9.21
C VAL A 211 5.65 -3.21 -9.27
N GLU A 212 5.84 -4.47 -9.65
CA GLU A 212 4.75 -5.45 -9.76
C GLU A 212 4.04 -5.70 -8.42
N SER A 213 4.76 -5.51 -7.32
CA SER A 213 4.26 -5.61 -5.95
C SER A 213 3.44 -4.38 -5.52
N MET A 214 3.64 -3.24 -6.19
CA MET A 214 2.98 -1.95 -5.92
C MET A 214 1.73 -1.73 -6.78
N LEU A 215 1.60 -2.45 -7.90
CA LEU A 215 0.47 -2.34 -8.82
C LEU A 215 -0.92 -2.44 -8.17
N PRO A 216 -1.20 -3.37 -7.24
CA PRO A 216 -2.51 -3.40 -6.58
C PRO A 216 -2.83 -2.09 -5.86
N LEU A 217 -1.85 -1.56 -5.11
CA LEU A 217 -2.01 -0.34 -4.34
C LEU A 217 -2.22 0.87 -5.26
N TRP A 218 -1.41 0.96 -6.32
CA TRP A 218 -1.55 2.00 -7.33
C TRP A 218 -2.89 1.94 -8.06
N PHE A 219 -3.36 0.76 -8.49
CA PHE A 219 -4.67 0.63 -9.14
C PHE A 219 -5.80 1.10 -8.25
N CYS A 220 -5.75 0.78 -6.94
CA CYS A 220 -6.72 1.29 -5.99
C CYS A 220 -6.73 2.81 -5.96
N ILE A 221 -5.56 3.44 -5.81
CA ILE A 221 -5.43 4.90 -5.74
C ILE A 221 -5.87 5.56 -7.04
N ALA A 222 -5.40 5.05 -8.19
CA ALA A 222 -5.74 5.57 -9.51
C ALA A 222 -7.25 5.57 -9.79
N MET A 223 -7.99 4.61 -9.19
CA MET A 223 -9.43 4.46 -9.32
C MET A 223 -10.23 5.23 -8.26
N THR A 224 -9.63 5.69 -7.17
CA THR A 224 -10.34 6.34 -6.05
C THR A 224 -9.97 7.80 -5.85
N HIS A 225 -8.99 8.31 -6.58
CA HIS A 225 -8.53 9.69 -6.51
C HIS A 225 -8.62 10.37 -7.88
N ILE A 226 -8.96 11.65 -7.87
CA ILE A 226 -8.94 12.49 -9.07
C ILE A 226 -7.47 12.72 -9.46
N GLU A 227 -7.21 12.91 -10.75
CA GLU A 227 -5.88 13.19 -11.25
C GLU A 227 -5.25 14.43 -10.58
N SER A 228 -4.03 14.26 -10.09
CA SER A 228 -3.20 15.29 -9.46
C SER A 228 -1.76 15.13 -9.92
N ASP A 229 -0.94 16.17 -9.77
CA ASP A 229 0.48 16.14 -10.16
C ASP A 229 1.23 14.98 -9.47
N ASP A 230 0.94 14.74 -8.19
CA ASP A 230 1.51 13.61 -7.45
C ASP A 230 1.09 12.27 -8.05
N LEU A 231 -0.19 12.09 -8.38
CA LEU A 231 -0.68 10.85 -8.96
C LEU A 231 -0.11 10.61 -10.38
N VAL A 232 0.09 11.67 -11.16
CA VAL A 232 0.75 11.58 -12.47
C VAL A 232 2.21 11.16 -12.31
N ARG A 233 2.95 11.76 -11.37
CA ARG A 233 4.35 11.38 -11.08
C ARG A 233 4.47 9.92 -10.62
N ILE A 234 3.60 9.50 -9.71
CA ILE A 234 3.48 8.10 -9.27
C ILE A 234 3.27 7.18 -10.48
N SER A 235 2.33 7.54 -11.35
CA SER A 235 1.95 6.73 -12.51
C SER A 235 3.08 6.62 -13.54
N GLN A 236 3.85 7.69 -13.74
CA GLN A 236 5.03 7.65 -14.62
C GLN A 236 6.11 6.68 -14.12
N PHE A 237 6.32 6.61 -12.80
CA PHE A 237 7.22 5.62 -12.22
C PHE A 237 6.69 4.19 -12.37
N ILE A 238 5.39 3.99 -12.17
CA ILE A 238 4.75 2.70 -12.43
C ILE A 238 4.97 2.29 -13.89
N TYR A 239 4.79 3.21 -14.83
CA TYR A 239 5.04 2.97 -16.25
C TYR A 239 6.49 2.54 -16.53
N SER A 240 7.48 3.30 -16.06
CA SER A 240 8.89 3.01 -16.32
C SER A 240 9.33 1.68 -15.69
N GLY A 241 8.89 1.41 -14.45
CA GLY A 241 9.15 0.15 -13.77
C GLY A 241 8.45 -1.03 -14.44
N PHE A 242 7.21 -0.86 -14.87
CA PHE A 242 6.43 -1.93 -15.49
C PHE A 242 7.02 -2.33 -16.84
N ARG A 243 7.43 -1.34 -17.64
CA ARG A 243 8.13 -1.56 -18.90
C ARG A 243 9.40 -2.41 -18.72
N SER A 244 10.20 -2.06 -17.72
CA SER A 244 11.41 -2.84 -17.37
C SER A 244 11.06 -4.26 -16.92
N PHE A 245 10.06 -4.40 -16.03
CA PHE A 245 9.58 -5.70 -15.56
C PHE A 245 9.10 -6.61 -16.70
N ILE A 246 8.33 -6.08 -17.65
CA ILE A 246 7.87 -6.83 -18.82
C ILE A 246 9.04 -7.27 -19.71
N LYS A 247 10.03 -6.39 -19.91
CA LYS A 247 11.24 -6.70 -20.69
C LYS A 247 12.04 -7.83 -20.03
N ASP A 248 12.15 -7.82 -18.71
CA ASP A 248 12.82 -8.88 -17.93
C ASP A 248 12.08 -10.23 -18.03
N LYS A 249 10.78 -10.22 -18.29
CA LYS A 249 9.98 -11.41 -18.61
C LYS A 249 10.07 -11.84 -20.08
N CYS A 250 10.96 -11.24 -20.86
CA CYS A 250 11.16 -11.50 -22.29
C CYS A 250 9.91 -11.25 -23.16
N PHE A 251 9.02 -10.36 -22.72
CA PHE A 251 7.90 -9.92 -23.54
C PHE A 251 8.26 -8.63 -24.29
N SER A 252 7.96 -8.59 -25.58
CA SER A 252 8.04 -7.37 -26.41
C SER A 252 6.64 -6.78 -26.55
N ILE A 253 6.51 -5.52 -26.13
CA ILE A 253 5.27 -4.73 -26.13
C ILE A 253 5.58 -3.36 -26.73
N LYS A 254 4.58 -2.73 -27.35
CA LYS A 254 4.70 -1.38 -27.87
C LYS A 254 4.92 -0.39 -26.74
N ASP A 255 5.86 0.52 -26.94
CA ASP A 255 6.11 1.61 -25.99
C ASP A 255 4.92 2.58 -25.92
N PHE A 256 4.74 3.19 -24.75
CA PHE A 256 3.76 4.23 -24.54
C PHE A 256 4.21 5.49 -25.28
N ASN A 257 3.43 5.89 -26.29
CA ASN A 257 3.72 7.07 -27.10
C ASN A 257 2.63 8.11 -26.86
N SER A 258 2.81 8.92 -25.82
CA SER A 258 1.89 10.01 -25.50
C SER A 258 2.67 11.25 -25.10
N ASP A 259 2.39 12.36 -25.79
CA ASP A 259 2.96 13.68 -25.51
C ASP A 259 2.48 14.24 -24.14
N THR A 260 1.41 13.67 -23.57
CA THR A 260 0.83 14.04 -22.27
C THR A 260 0.46 12.78 -21.45
N PRO A 261 1.38 12.26 -20.62
CA PRO A 261 1.10 11.09 -19.78
C PRO A 261 0.04 11.42 -18.72
N SER A 262 -1.07 10.70 -18.75
CA SER A 262 -2.09 10.70 -17.70
C SER A 262 -2.15 9.33 -17.02
N THR A 263 -2.64 9.32 -15.78
CA THR A 263 -2.87 8.11 -14.98
C THR A 263 -3.76 7.13 -15.71
N ASN A 264 -4.82 7.64 -16.37
CA ASN A 264 -5.75 6.82 -17.13
C ASN A 264 -5.10 6.19 -18.37
N ASN A 265 -4.30 6.96 -19.12
CA ASN A 265 -3.60 6.45 -20.30
C ASN A 265 -2.57 5.37 -19.92
N ILE A 266 -1.89 5.54 -18.79
CA ILE A 266 -0.94 4.53 -18.27
C ILE A 266 -1.69 3.27 -17.84
N ALA A 267 -2.83 3.39 -17.15
CA ALA A 267 -3.66 2.25 -16.78
C ALA A 267 -4.18 1.49 -18.01
N GLN A 268 -4.66 2.22 -19.03
CA GLN A 268 -5.04 1.66 -20.32
C GLN A 268 -3.88 0.85 -20.91
N TRP A 269 -2.69 1.45 -21.02
CA TRP A 269 -1.53 0.80 -21.61
C TRP A 269 -1.12 -0.48 -20.86
N ILE A 270 -1.21 -0.50 -19.52
CA ILE A 270 -0.93 -1.72 -18.72
C ILE A 270 -1.90 -2.85 -19.07
N PHE A 271 -3.20 -2.56 -19.20
CA PHE A 271 -4.17 -3.59 -19.55
C PHE A 271 -4.07 -4.03 -21.02
N GLU A 272 -3.79 -3.12 -21.94
CA GLU A 272 -3.46 -3.44 -23.34
C GLU A 272 -2.24 -4.36 -23.42
N SER A 273 -1.19 -4.04 -22.68
CA SER A 273 0.02 -4.84 -22.55
C SER A 273 -0.28 -6.24 -22.04
N LEU A 274 -1.10 -6.37 -20.98
CA LEU A 274 -1.54 -7.67 -20.46
C LEU A 274 -2.29 -8.49 -21.51
N ASN A 275 -3.15 -7.87 -22.31
CA ASN A 275 -3.88 -8.52 -23.39
C ASN A 275 -2.94 -8.99 -24.51
N GLU A 276 -1.93 -8.20 -24.87
CA GLU A 276 -0.92 -8.62 -25.84
C GLU A 276 -0.09 -9.80 -25.32
N ILE A 277 0.28 -9.78 -24.04
CA ILE A 277 1.00 -10.88 -23.39
C ILE A 277 0.15 -12.15 -23.36
N SER A 278 -1.15 -12.06 -23.08
CA SER A 278 -2.02 -13.24 -22.97
C SER A 278 -2.10 -14.05 -24.26
N ARG A 279 -1.90 -13.40 -25.41
CA ARG A 279 -1.80 -14.10 -26.71
C ARG A 279 -0.59 -15.03 -26.80
N LYS A 280 0.46 -14.76 -26.03
CA LYS A 280 1.69 -15.56 -25.95
C LYS A 280 1.72 -16.48 -24.74
N ASN A 281 1.23 -16.01 -23.59
CA ASN A 281 1.23 -16.74 -22.33
C ASN A 281 -0.01 -16.38 -21.49
N ASP A 282 -1.14 -17.02 -21.79
CA ASP A 282 -2.43 -16.78 -21.11
C ASP A 282 -2.35 -17.08 -19.61
N GLY A 283 -1.67 -18.16 -19.21
CA GLY A 283 -1.56 -18.57 -17.81
C GLY A 283 -0.90 -17.50 -16.94
N TRP A 284 0.24 -16.99 -17.37
CA TRP A 284 0.92 -15.91 -16.65
C TRP A 284 0.11 -14.62 -16.61
N ALA A 285 -0.49 -14.21 -17.74
CA ALA A 285 -1.28 -12.98 -17.81
C ALA A 285 -2.53 -13.05 -16.91
N ARG A 286 -3.18 -14.22 -16.86
CA ARG A 286 -4.32 -14.50 -15.98
C ARG A 286 -3.92 -14.41 -14.51
N ASP A 287 -2.83 -15.03 -14.13
CA ASP A 287 -2.33 -14.99 -12.75
C ASP A 287 -1.94 -13.57 -12.32
N ALA A 288 -1.29 -12.82 -13.21
CA ALA A 288 -0.94 -11.42 -12.98
C ALA A 288 -2.18 -10.54 -12.80
N ALA A 289 -3.15 -10.64 -13.72
CA ALA A 289 -4.39 -9.87 -13.65
C ALA A 289 -5.17 -10.13 -12.35
N VAL A 290 -5.30 -11.40 -11.94
CA VAL A 290 -5.96 -11.75 -10.68
C VAL A 290 -5.17 -11.23 -9.48
N ARG A 291 -3.85 -11.39 -9.46
CA ARG A 291 -2.98 -10.91 -8.37
C ARG A 291 -3.08 -9.39 -8.17
N TRP A 292 -3.20 -8.63 -9.26
CA TRP A 292 -3.25 -7.17 -9.17
C TRP A 292 -4.63 -6.63 -8.86
N LEU A 293 -5.69 -7.28 -9.33
CA LEU A 293 -7.06 -6.77 -9.22
C LEU A 293 -7.81 -7.32 -8.00
N GLU A 294 -7.58 -8.57 -7.59
CA GLU A 294 -8.32 -9.18 -6.47
C GLU A 294 -8.23 -8.39 -5.16
N PRO A 295 -7.05 -7.92 -4.70
CA PRO A 295 -6.93 -7.18 -3.44
C PRO A 295 -7.67 -5.83 -3.47
N VAL A 296 -7.83 -5.25 -4.66
CA VAL A 296 -8.34 -3.89 -4.85
C VAL A 296 -9.87 -3.82 -4.71
N VAL A 297 -10.57 -4.91 -5.04
CA VAL A 297 -12.04 -4.94 -5.12
C VAL A 297 -12.72 -4.54 -3.81
N CYS A 298 -12.24 -5.03 -2.66
CA CYS A 298 -12.84 -4.72 -1.36
C CYS A 298 -12.79 -3.22 -1.07
N MET A 299 -11.66 -2.57 -1.35
CA MET A 299 -11.51 -1.13 -1.14
C MET A 299 -12.34 -0.31 -2.12
N LEU A 300 -12.38 -0.71 -3.40
CA LEU A 300 -13.22 -0.01 -4.38
C LEU A 300 -14.70 -0.09 -4.04
N GLN A 301 -15.18 -1.24 -3.54
CA GLN A 301 -16.57 -1.38 -3.11
C GLN A 301 -16.92 -0.42 -1.97
N LYS A 302 -15.97 -0.14 -1.07
CA LYS A 302 -16.14 0.85 0.00
C LYS A 302 -16.07 2.29 -0.52
N ALA A 303 -15.09 2.59 -1.36
CA ALA A 303 -14.78 3.94 -1.81
C ALA A 303 -15.77 4.43 -2.90
N VAL A 304 -15.95 3.68 -3.97
CA VAL A 304 -16.63 4.14 -5.20
C VAL A 304 -18.15 4.27 -5.01
N ILE A 305 -18.77 3.38 -4.23
CA ILE A 305 -20.24 3.38 -4.07
C ILE A 305 -20.75 4.66 -3.37
N LYS A 306 -19.91 5.29 -2.54
CA LYS A 306 -20.27 6.50 -1.77
C LYS A 306 -19.49 7.75 -2.17
N SER A 307 -18.62 7.66 -3.18
CA SER A 307 -17.80 8.79 -3.62
C SER A 307 -18.55 9.81 -4.47
N THR A 308 -17.92 10.96 -4.67
CA THR A 308 -18.37 12.02 -5.59
C THR A 308 -18.46 11.51 -7.03
N MET A 309 -19.14 12.28 -7.88
CA MET A 309 -19.34 11.89 -9.28
C MET A 309 -18.00 11.81 -10.03
N GLU A 310 -17.08 12.75 -9.78
CA GLU A 310 -15.77 12.80 -10.44
C GLU A 310 -14.94 11.55 -10.14
N VAL A 311 -14.91 11.12 -8.87
CA VAL A 311 -14.21 9.89 -8.46
C VAL A 311 -14.85 8.67 -9.10
N CYS A 312 -16.19 8.61 -9.16
CA CYS A 312 -16.87 7.50 -9.84
C CYS A 312 -16.56 7.48 -11.34
N MET A 313 -16.53 8.64 -12.00
CA MET A 313 -16.16 8.75 -13.41
C MET A 313 -14.75 8.24 -13.64
N GLN A 314 -13.77 8.70 -12.85
CA GLN A 314 -12.39 8.23 -12.91
C GLN A 314 -12.28 6.71 -12.74
N SER A 315 -12.93 6.18 -11.69
CA SER A 315 -12.97 4.75 -11.40
C SER A 315 -13.56 3.96 -12.58
N CYS A 316 -14.66 4.44 -13.14
CA CYS A 316 -15.32 3.82 -14.28
C CYS A 316 -14.51 3.91 -15.57
N ARG A 317 -13.71 4.98 -15.79
CA ARG A 317 -12.78 5.06 -16.95
C ARG A 317 -11.74 3.95 -16.88
N ILE A 318 -11.03 3.83 -15.75
CA ILE A 318 -10.03 2.77 -15.59
C ILE A 318 -10.69 1.39 -15.61
N GLY A 319 -11.85 1.23 -14.96
CA GLY A 319 -12.65 0.01 -15.03
C GLY A 319 -13.01 -0.38 -16.47
N SER A 320 -13.30 0.59 -17.35
CA SER A 320 -13.64 0.32 -18.74
C SER A 320 -12.48 -0.34 -19.51
N HIS A 321 -11.23 0.02 -19.19
CA HIS A 321 -10.03 -0.60 -19.75
C HIS A 321 -9.83 -2.04 -19.25
N ILE A 322 -10.16 -2.33 -17.98
CA ILE A 322 -10.19 -3.70 -17.46
C ILE A 322 -11.14 -4.55 -18.28
N PHE A 323 -12.38 -4.07 -18.50
CA PHE A 323 -13.36 -4.86 -19.25
C PHE A 323 -12.94 -5.05 -20.70
N GLN A 324 -12.45 -3.99 -21.35
CA GLN A 324 -12.04 -4.02 -22.75
C GLN A 324 -10.87 -4.99 -23.00
N PHE A 325 -9.86 -5.00 -22.13
CA PHE A 325 -8.60 -5.69 -22.41
C PHE A 325 -8.30 -6.89 -21.50
N ALA A 326 -8.92 -6.99 -20.32
CA ALA A 326 -8.58 -8.01 -19.33
C ALA A 326 -9.78 -8.84 -18.86
N SER A 327 -11.00 -8.61 -19.37
CA SER A 327 -12.20 -9.35 -18.97
C SER A 327 -12.07 -10.86 -19.18
N HIS A 328 -11.47 -11.30 -20.30
CA HIS A 328 -11.23 -12.72 -20.58
C HIS A 328 -10.21 -13.36 -19.63
N LEU A 329 -9.29 -12.57 -19.07
CA LEU A 329 -8.30 -13.03 -18.09
C LEU A 329 -8.95 -13.27 -16.73
N ILE A 330 -9.83 -12.37 -16.31
CA ILE A 330 -10.47 -12.46 -14.98
C ILE A 330 -11.77 -13.28 -14.98
N TYR A 331 -12.35 -13.55 -16.15
CA TYR A 331 -13.55 -14.36 -16.28
C TYR A 331 -13.24 -15.84 -15.96
N ARG A 332 -14.06 -16.40 -15.06
CA ARG A 332 -14.12 -17.83 -14.78
C ARG A 332 -15.57 -18.28 -14.90
N SER A 333 -15.79 -19.40 -15.59
CA SER A 333 -17.12 -20.00 -15.70
C SER A 333 -17.70 -20.27 -14.30
N PRO A 334 -19.03 -20.15 -14.10
CA PRO A 334 -19.69 -20.54 -12.86
C PRO A 334 -19.38 -21.97 -12.39
N SER A 335 -19.03 -22.87 -13.31
CA SER A 335 -18.61 -24.25 -13.00
C SER A 335 -17.25 -24.35 -12.30
N HIS A 336 -16.39 -23.34 -12.40
CA HIS A 336 -15.00 -23.37 -11.92
C HIS A 336 -14.75 -22.50 -10.70
N CYS A 337 -15.76 -21.79 -10.19
CA CYS A 337 -15.61 -20.94 -9.01
C CYS A 337 -16.95 -20.72 -8.28
N LYS A 338 -16.87 -20.32 -7.00
CA LYS A 338 -18.05 -19.78 -6.31
C LYS A 338 -18.45 -18.50 -7.01
N PHE A 339 -19.56 -18.54 -7.75
CA PHE A 339 -19.99 -17.50 -8.67
C PHE A 339 -19.93 -16.07 -8.08
N ASN A 340 -20.43 -15.87 -6.86
CA ASN A 340 -20.42 -14.56 -6.20
C ASN A 340 -19.05 -14.10 -5.68
N GLN A 341 -18.09 -15.01 -5.58
CA GLN A 341 -16.71 -14.72 -5.16
C GLN A 341 -15.77 -14.51 -6.37
N SER A 342 -16.26 -14.72 -7.59
CA SER A 342 -15.49 -14.46 -8.81
C SER A 342 -15.15 -12.97 -8.93
N LEU A 343 -13.86 -12.68 -9.17
CA LEU A 343 -13.35 -11.33 -9.44
C LEU A 343 -14.20 -10.61 -10.48
N PHE A 344 -14.44 -11.26 -11.63
CA PHE A 344 -15.23 -10.72 -12.71
C PHE A 344 -16.64 -10.32 -12.26
N VAL A 345 -17.33 -11.19 -11.52
CA VAL A 345 -18.70 -10.92 -11.04
C VAL A 345 -18.70 -9.77 -10.03
N ARG A 346 -17.70 -9.70 -9.14
CA ARG A 346 -17.57 -8.61 -8.16
C ARG A 346 -17.32 -7.27 -8.84
N LEU A 347 -16.51 -7.23 -9.90
CA LEU A 347 -16.28 -6.03 -10.72
C LEU A 347 -17.52 -5.64 -11.54
N CYS A 348 -18.26 -6.61 -12.09
CA CYS A 348 -19.55 -6.34 -12.75
C CYS A 348 -20.54 -5.71 -11.77
N LYS A 349 -20.67 -6.27 -10.57
CA LYS A 349 -21.52 -5.70 -9.51
C LYS A 349 -21.11 -4.28 -9.18
N LEU A 350 -19.82 -4.02 -8.99
CA LEU A 350 -19.30 -2.70 -8.65
C LEU A 350 -19.54 -1.67 -9.77
N PHE A 351 -18.96 -1.89 -10.95
CA PHE A 351 -18.91 -0.87 -12.00
C PHE A 351 -20.17 -0.83 -12.85
N ILE A 352 -20.74 -1.98 -13.20
CA ILE A 352 -21.91 -2.01 -14.07
C ILE A 352 -23.17 -1.86 -13.22
N GLN A 353 -23.43 -2.82 -12.33
CA GLN A 353 -24.75 -2.96 -11.71
C GLN A 353 -25.01 -1.89 -10.64
N ASN A 354 -24.00 -1.53 -9.84
CA ASN A 354 -24.15 -0.56 -8.75
C ASN A 354 -23.76 0.87 -9.13
N THR A 355 -23.07 1.07 -10.26
CA THR A 355 -22.57 2.38 -10.66
C THR A 355 -23.18 2.83 -11.99
N LEU A 356 -22.82 2.22 -13.12
CA LEU A 356 -23.28 2.64 -14.46
C LEU A 356 -24.79 2.52 -14.67
N LEU A 357 -25.43 1.45 -14.19
CA LEU A 357 -26.88 1.25 -14.39
C LEU A 357 -27.72 2.14 -13.46
N VAL A 358 -27.19 2.48 -12.29
CA VAL A 358 -27.93 3.19 -11.23
C VAL A 358 -27.75 4.70 -11.31
N ARG A 359 -26.53 5.18 -11.58
CA ARG A 359 -26.23 6.62 -11.58
C ARG A 359 -26.51 7.24 -12.94
N SER A 360 -26.67 8.56 -12.94
CA SER A 360 -26.82 9.37 -14.15
C SER A 360 -25.51 10.11 -14.43
N PHE A 361 -24.89 9.81 -15.57
CA PHE A 361 -23.65 10.43 -16.01
C PHE A 361 -23.87 11.31 -17.24
N GLU A 362 -22.94 12.22 -17.49
CA GLU A 362 -22.93 13.04 -18.70
C GLU A 362 -22.71 12.19 -19.96
N GLY A 363 -23.35 12.58 -21.06
CA GLY A 363 -23.31 11.84 -22.33
C GLY A 363 -21.91 11.67 -22.90
N SER A 364 -21.07 12.72 -22.84
CA SER A 364 -19.67 12.70 -23.32
C SER A 364 -18.83 11.63 -22.61
N PHE A 365 -19.03 11.47 -21.31
CA PHE A 365 -18.38 10.44 -20.51
C PHE A 365 -18.90 9.05 -20.84
N LEU A 366 -20.22 8.89 -20.95
CA LEU A 366 -20.80 7.59 -21.32
C LEU A 366 -20.32 7.15 -22.70
N ASP A 367 -20.24 8.08 -23.64
CA ASP A 367 -19.73 7.87 -25.00
C ASP A 367 -18.29 7.35 -25.06
N GLU A 368 -17.49 7.67 -24.03
CA GLU A 368 -16.11 7.23 -23.86
C GLU A 368 -16.03 5.81 -23.27
N VAL A 369 -16.81 5.51 -22.23
CA VAL A 369 -16.62 4.29 -21.40
C VAL A 369 -17.57 3.15 -21.76
N VAL A 370 -18.83 3.44 -22.08
CA VAL A 370 -19.87 2.42 -22.32
C VAL A 370 -19.49 1.44 -23.44
N PRO A 371 -18.95 1.89 -24.60
CA PRO A 371 -18.53 0.97 -25.66
C PRO A 371 -17.45 -0.03 -25.22
N LYS A 372 -16.54 0.40 -24.35
CA LYS A 372 -15.42 -0.43 -23.84
C LYS A 372 -15.92 -1.54 -22.93
N TYR A 373 -16.82 -1.22 -21.99
CA TYR A 373 -17.51 -2.24 -21.17
C TYR A 373 -18.28 -3.22 -22.03
N PHE A 374 -19.04 -2.71 -23.00
CA PHE A 374 -19.89 -3.54 -23.85
C PHE A 374 -19.09 -4.51 -24.71
N SER A 375 -18.05 -4.02 -25.40
CA SER A 375 -17.13 -4.86 -26.18
C SER A 375 -16.45 -5.93 -25.31
N GLY A 376 -15.98 -5.55 -24.11
CA GLY A 376 -15.37 -6.48 -23.16
C GLY A 376 -16.31 -7.61 -22.73
N LEU A 377 -17.57 -7.29 -22.41
CA LEU A 377 -18.58 -8.28 -22.08
C LEU A 377 -18.92 -9.19 -23.27
N LEU A 378 -18.94 -8.63 -24.49
CA LEU A 378 -19.26 -9.38 -25.71
C LEU A 378 -18.17 -10.36 -26.13
N ALA A 379 -16.92 -10.12 -25.73
CA ALA A 379 -15.80 -11.02 -25.99
C ALA A 379 -15.85 -12.32 -25.14
N LEU A 380 -16.74 -12.41 -24.16
CA LEU A 380 -16.87 -13.55 -23.25
C LEU A 380 -17.82 -14.64 -23.78
N PRO A 381 -17.81 -15.87 -23.23
CA PRO A 381 -18.65 -16.96 -23.73
C PRO A 381 -20.12 -16.83 -23.27
N ILE A 382 -20.86 -15.89 -23.85
CA ILE A 382 -22.25 -15.50 -23.46
C ILE A 382 -23.23 -16.67 -23.52
N ALA A 383 -23.10 -17.56 -24.51
CA ALA A 383 -23.97 -18.73 -24.65
C ALA A 383 -23.93 -19.65 -23.43
N SER A 384 -22.83 -19.63 -22.68
CA SER A 384 -22.61 -20.49 -21.50
C SER A 384 -23.00 -19.84 -20.16
N SER A 385 -23.47 -18.59 -20.16
CA SER A 385 -23.69 -17.83 -18.92
C SER A 385 -24.94 -16.96 -19.00
N SER A 386 -25.98 -17.39 -18.27
CA SER A 386 -27.21 -16.61 -18.09
C SER A 386 -26.97 -15.27 -17.38
N TYR A 387 -25.95 -15.21 -16.51
CA TYR A 387 -25.56 -13.94 -15.88
C TYR A 387 -25.05 -12.93 -16.91
N LEU A 388 -24.16 -13.34 -17.82
CA LEU A 388 -23.65 -12.45 -18.87
C LEU A 388 -24.77 -11.95 -19.76
N GLN A 389 -25.68 -12.85 -20.18
CA GLN A 389 -26.86 -12.49 -20.96
C GLN A 389 -27.69 -11.41 -20.24
N ARG A 390 -27.98 -11.61 -18.95
CA ARG A 390 -28.75 -10.66 -18.16
C ARG A 390 -28.05 -9.32 -17.98
N VAL A 391 -26.76 -9.32 -17.66
CA VAL A 391 -25.98 -8.09 -17.52
C VAL A 391 -25.97 -7.31 -18.84
N LEU A 392 -25.76 -7.98 -19.98
CA LEU A 392 -25.78 -7.36 -21.30
C LEU A 392 -27.16 -6.79 -21.66
N VAL A 393 -28.25 -7.50 -21.35
CA VAL A 393 -29.62 -7.02 -21.57
C VAL A 393 -29.90 -5.78 -20.72
N ASP A 394 -29.59 -5.81 -19.42
CA ASP A 394 -29.77 -4.66 -18.53
C ASP A 394 -28.91 -3.46 -18.98
N PHE A 395 -27.71 -3.73 -19.52
CA PHE A 395 -26.81 -2.73 -20.07
C PHE A 395 -27.36 -2.07 -21.34
N VAL A 396 -27.87 -2.86 -22.28
CA VAL A 396 -28.52 -2.35 -23.50
C VAL A 396 -29.77 -1.56 -23.13
N GLU A 397 -30.63 -2.09 -22.24
CA GLU A 397 -31.85 -1.41 -21.79
C GLU A 397 -31.56 0.00 -21.28
N LYS A 398 -30.48 0.16 -20.49
CA LYS A 398 -30.09 1.45 -19.91
C LYS A 398 -29.60 2.44 -20.96
N PHE A 399 -28.79 2.00 -21.92
CA PHE A 399 -28.02 2.91 -22.77
C PHE A 399 -28.51 3.01 -24.21
N CYS A 400 -29.38 2.10 -24.69
CA CYS A 400 -29.89 2.14 -26.07
C CYS A 400 -30.88 3.28 -26.33
N VAL A 401 -31.32 3.96 -25.27
CA VAL A 401 -32.18 5.15 -25.36
C VAL A 401 -31.42 6.39 -25.84
N ASP A 402 -30.10 6.45 -25.59
CA ASP A 402 -29.23 7.50 -26.12
C ASP A 402 -28.87 7.18 -27.58
N TYR A 403 -29.05 8.16 -28.48
CA TYR A 403 -28.85 7.93 -29.91
C TYR A 403 -27.39 7.60 -30.26
N SER A 404 -26.42 8.29 -29.67
CA SER A 404 -25.00 8.08 -29.95
C SER A 404 -24.56 6.68 -29.49
N LEU A 405 -24.88 6.33 -28.23
CA LEU A 405 -24.58 5.02 -27.66
C LEU A 405 -25.30 3.90 -28.42
N ARG A 406 -26.56 4.12 -28.80
CA ARG A 406 -27.32 3.16 -29.61
C ARG A 406 -26.58 2.83 -30.91
N GLN A 407 -26.10 3.84 -31.65
CA GLN A 407 -25.37 3.58 -32.90
C GLN A 407 -24.06 2.82 -32.65
N LYS A 408 -23.29 3.21 -31.64
CA LYS A 408 -22.05 2.50 -31.27
C LYS A 408 -22.31 1.05 -30.89
N MET A 409 -23.35 0.78 -30.09
CA MET A 409 -23.75 -0.58 -29.71
C MET A 409 -24.17 -1.41 -30.92
N LYS A 410 -24.90 -0.83 -31.88
CA LYS A 410 -25.26 -1.53 -33.14
C LYS A 410 -24.01 -1.93 -33.93
N THR A 411 -23.05 -1.02 -34.08
CA THR A 411 -21.79 -1.28 -34.78
C THR A 411 -21.05 -2.43 -34.11
N ILE A 412 -20.88 -2.39 -32.79
CA ILE A 412 -20.20 -3.46 -32.04
C ILE A 412 -20.93 -4.80 -32.20
N LEU A 413 -22.27 -4.83 -32.04
CA LEU A 413 -23.04 -6.08 -32.18
C LEU A 413 -23.02 -6.68 -33.59
N SER A 414 -22.81 -5.86 -34.62
CA SER A 414 -22.71 -6.36 -36.00
C SER A 414 -21.53 -7.31 -36.18
N GLU A 415 -20.46 -7.13 -35.40
CA GLU A 415 -19.30 -8.02 -35.35
C GLU A 415 -19.57 -9.31 -34.55
N HIS A 416 -20.66 -9.34 -33.78
CA HIS A 416 -21.05 -10.44 -32.89
C HIS A 416 -22.46 -10.98 -33.20
N SER A 417 -22.85 -11.04 -34.47
CA SER A 417 -24.22 -11.37 -34.91
C SER A 417 -24.80 -12.67 -34.31
N ARG A 418 -23.96 -13.67 -34.03
CA ARG A 418 -24.38 -14.94 -33.39
C ARG A 418 -24.90 -14.79 -31.96
N VAL A 419 -24.59 -13.68 -31.29
CA VAL A 419 -25.00 -13.38 -29.92
C VAL A 419 -26.39 -12.75 -29.87
N ILE A 420 -26.83 -12.08 -30.94
CA ILE A 420 -28.09 -11.33 -30.99
C ILE A 420 -29.31 -12.21 -30.63
N PRO A 421 -29.48 -13.44 -31.18
CA PRO A 421 -30.62 -14.28 -30.83
C PRO A 421 -30.64 -14.68 -29.34
N LEU A 422 -29.47 -14.86 -28.72
CA LEU A 422 -29.34 -15.22 -27.31
C LEU A 422 -29.76 -14.06 -26.41
N LEU A 423 -29.33 -12.84 -26.74
CA LEU A 423 -29.72 -11.65 -25.98
C LEU A 423 -31.19 -11.30 -26.19
N TYR A 424 -31.70 -11.48 -27.40
CA TYR A 424 -33.13 -11.34 -27.71
C TYR A 424 -33.97 -12.28 -26.86
N ALA A 425 -33.61 -13.57 -26.78
CA ALA A 425 -34.31 -14.56 -25.96
C ALA A 425 -34.24 -14.27 -24.44
N ALA A 426 -33.22 -13.53 -24.00
CA ALA A 426 -33.06 -13.13 -22.60
C ALA A 426 -33.82 -11.84 -22.23
N CYS A 427 -34.38 -11.13 -23.21
CA CYS A 427 -35.13 -9.89 -22.98
C CYS A 427 -36.53 -10.15 -22.44
N LYS A 428 -37.05 -9.18 -21.67
CA LYS A 428 -38.49 -9.10 -21.38
C LYS A 428 -39.20 -8.54 -22.61
N ALA A 429 -40.41 -9.02 -22.88
CA ALA A 429 -41.23 -8.44 -23.94
C ALA A 429 -41.47 -6.94 -23.68
N ASP A 430 -41.57 -6.16 -24.76
CA ASP A 430 -41.90 -4.73 -24.77
C ASP A 430 -40.92 -3.80 -24.04
N CYS A 431 -39.68 -4.23 -23.76
CA CYS A 431 -38.64 -3.35 -23.23
C CYS A 431 -37.81 -2.67 -24.33
N ALA A 432 -37.02 -1.65 -23.97
CA ALA A 432 -36.20 -0.90 -24.93
C ALA A 432 -35.15 -1.81 -25.59
N ALA A 433 -34.54 -2.72 -24.84
CA ALA A 433 -33.61 -3.72 -25.33
C ALA A 433 -34.28 -4.70 -26.31
N PHE A 434 -35.51 -5.16 -26.02
CA PHE A 434 -36.28 -6.00 -26.94
C PHE A 434 -36.50 -5.30 -28.29
N SER A 435 -36.93 -4.04 -28.26
CA SER A 435 -37.11 -3.22 -29.46
C SER A 435 -35.79 -2.97 -30.19
N PHE A 436 -34.70 -2.78 -29.44
CA PHE A 436 -33.36 -2.59 -29.99
C PHE A 436 -32.88 -3.85 -30.73
N PHE A 437 -32.97 -5.03 -30.11
CA PHE A 437 -32.56 -6.30 -30.72
C PHE A 437 -33.44 -6.68 -31.90
N THR A 438 -34.76 -6.43 -31.84
CA THR A 438 -35.67 -6.64 -32.98
C THR A 438 -35.28 -5.80 -34.19
N ALA A 439 -34.75 -4.59 -33.98
CA ALA A 439 -34.36 -3.69 -35.05
C ALA A 439 -32.99 -4.01 -35.68
N ILE A 440 -32.24 -4.98 -35.15
CA ILE A 440 -30.91 -5.38 -35.64
C ILE A 440 -30.77 -6.88 -35.93
N ALA A 441 -31.68 -7.71 -35.42
CA ALA A 441 -31.88 -9.09 -35.87
C ALA A 441 -32.48 -9.07 -37.28
#